data_AF-A0A0C3JK30-F1
#
_entry.id   AF-A0A0C3JK30-F1
#
_cell.length_a   1.000
_cell.length_b   1.000
_cell.length_c   1.000
_cell.angle_alpha   90.00
_cell.angle_beta   90.00
_cell.angle_gamma   90.00
#
_symmetry.space_group_name_H-M   'P 1'
#
loop_
_entity.id
_entity.type
_entity.pdbx_description
1 polymer ?
#
loop_
_entity_poly.entity_id
_entity_poly.type
_entity_poly.pdbx_seq_one_letter_code
_entity_poly.pdbx_strand_id
1 'polypeptide(L)'
;PIMMLQDFRAYNHGFIHIGGWLKNKGRILVEEYNCYFWTGLSPVFHGLVETCLRSKDPNLDISRPFPYDDVCQSAEEVLHHDCFDANDLDFLGPCVAPAPQAQPNASHCSDGRDDSVHPLLPSHEARRNLESLVKEGPTAHKQDEVETLIKSLSHMSLNDPDYSLLYYHAIKMDPDAAKVLCAP
;
A
#
# COMPACT_ATOMS: atom_id res chain seq x y z
N PRO A 1 -8.54 -6.59 -5.14
CA PRO A 1 -7.65 -6.37 -6.30
C PRO A 1 -7.36 -4.87 -6.39
N ILE A 2 -6.09 -4.47 -6.54
CA ILE A 2 -5.73 -3.06 -6.74
C ILE A 2 -6.09 -2.74 -8.20
N MET A 3 -7.21 -2.05 -8.43
CA MET A 3 -7.68 -1.73 -9.78
C MET A 3 -7.76 -0.22 -10.02
N MET A 4 -7.66 0.59 -8.95
CA MET A 4 -7.69 2.04 -9.02
C MET A 4 -6.55 2.66 -8.22
N LEU A 5 -6.19 3.89 -8.56
CA LEU A 5 -5.17 4.69 -7.86
C LEU A 5 -5.44 4.79 -6.35
N GLN A 6 -6.71 4.91 -5.95
CA GLN A 6 -7.09 4.99 -4.53
C GLN A 6 -6.77 3.69 -3.77
N ASP A 7 -7.03 2.53 -4.38
CA ASP A 7 -6.70 1.23 -3.79
C ASP A 7 -5.18 1.05 -3.64
N PHE A 8 -4.42 1.51 -4.65
CA PHE A 8 -2.97 1.47 -4.62
C PHE A 8 -2.41 2.37 -3.52
N ARG A 9 -2.91 3.61 -3.39
CA ARG A 9 -2.50 4.53 -2.33
C ARG A 9 -2.85 3.99 -0.94
N ALA A 10 -4.01 3.36 -0.77
CA ALA A 10 -4.38 2.72 0.49
C ALA A 10 -3.46 1.53 0.85
N TYR A 11 -3.16 0.67 -0.11
CA TYR A 11 -2.17 -0.40 0.04
C TYR A 11 -0.80 0.17 0.42
N ASN A 12 -0.33 1.16 -0.33
CA ASN A 12 0.99 1.76 -0.14
C ASN A 12 1.12 2.37 1.26
N HIS A 13 0.11 3.11 1.71
CA HIS A 13 0.08 3.68 3.06
C HIS A 13 0.16 2.59 4.14
N GLY A 14 -0.63 1.51 4.01
CA GLY A 14 -0.57 0.37 4.93
C GLY A 14 0.80 -0.31 4.95
N PHE A 15 1.41 -0.47 3.77
CA PHE A 15 2.74 -1.07 3.64
C PHE A 15 3.84 -0.19 4.24
N ILE A 16 3.85 1.13 3.98
CA ILE A 16 4.80 2.06 4.59
C ILE A 16 4.67 2.02 6.11
N HIS A 17 3.46 1.97 6.65
CA HIS A 17 3.24 1.95 8.08
C HIS A 17 3.91 0.72 8.73
N ILE A 18 3.70 -0.47 8.18
CA ILE A 18 4.20 -1.72 8.76
C ILE A 18 5.65 -1.98 8.33
N GLY A 19 5.89 -2.03 7.02
CA GLY A 19 7.20 -2.29 6.44
C GLY A 19 8.20 -1.18 6.73
N GLY A 20 7.78 0.08 6.71
CA GLY A 20 8.64 1.22 7.03
C GLY A 20 9.05 1.21 8.50
N TRP A 21 8.13 0.84 9.40
CA TRP A 21 8.45 0.61 10.82
C TRP A 21 9.46 -0.53 11.00
N LEU A 22 9.25 -1.68 10.35
CA LEU A 22 10.17 -2.82 10.40
C LEU A 22 11.56 -2.47 9.87
N LYS A 23 11.63 -1.72 8.77
CA LYS A 23 12.88 -1.25 8.17
C LYS A 23 13.61 -0.28 9.10
N ASN A 24 12.90 0.67 9.70
CA ASN A 24 13.49 1.66 10.61
C ASN A 24 14.04 1.02 11.89
N LYS A 25 13.43 -0.07 12.37
CA LYS A 25 13.93 -0.87 13.49
C LYS A 25 15.06 -1.84 13.11
N GLY A 26 15.46 -1.88 11.83
CA GLY A 26 16.50 -2.78 11.33
C GLY A 26 16.10 -4.26 11.33
N ARG A 27 14.81 -4.56 11.37
CA ARG A 27 14.29 -5.95 11.38
C ARG A 27 14.21 -6.58 10.00
N ILE A 28 14.16 -5.74 8.97
CA ILE A 28 14.22 -6.14 7.56
C ILE A 28 15.21 -5.23 6.84
N LEU A 29 15.94 -5.80 5.89
CA LEU A 29 16.84 -5.09 4.99
C LEU A 29 16.06 -4.34 3.91
N VAL A 30 16.74 -3.45 3.19
CA VAL A 30 16.13 -2.68 2.10
C VAL A 30 15.68 -3.61 0.96
N GLU A 31 16.48 -4.63 0.66
CA GLU A 31 16.18 -5.64 -0.35
C GLU A 31 14.94 -6.47 0.03
N GLU A 32 14.81 -6.81 1.31
CA GLU A 32 13.64 -7.53 1.84
C GLU A 32 12.39 -6.64 1.81
N TYR A 33 12.53 -5.37 2.20
CA TYR A 33 11.45 -4.39 2.10
C TYR A 33 10.93 -4.25 0.66
N ASN A 34 11.84 -4.11 -0.32
CA ASN A 34 11.48 -4.04 -1.73
C ASN A 34 10.81 -5.34 -2.23
N CYS A 35 11.35 -6.50 -1.85
CA CYS A 35 10.81 -7.80 -2.21
C CYS A 35 9.39 -8.00 -1.65
N TYR A 36 9.17 -7.66 -0.37
CA TYR A 36 7.85 -7.77 0.25
C TYR A 36 6.85 -6.80 -0.37
N PHE A 37 7.28 -5.57 -0.69
CA PHE A 37 6.40 -4.61 -1.36
C PHE A 37 5.93 -5.13 -2.71
N TRP A 38 6.88 -5.65 -3.52
CA TRP A 38 6.59 -6.21 -4.83
C TRP A 38 5.69 -7.44 -4.72
N THR A 39 5.97 -8.35 -3.79
CA THR A 39 5.17 -9.58 -3.59
C THR A 39 3.75 -9.31 -3.12
N GLY A 40 3.53 -8.19 -2.42
CA GLY A 40 2.20 -7.82 -1.92
C GLY A 40 1.25 -7.25 -2.99
N LEU A 41 1.75 -6.92 -4.18
CA LEU A 41 0.92 -6.49 -5.29
C LEU A 41 0.21 -7.69 -5.94
N SER A 42 -0.84 -7.41 -6.73
CA SER A 42 -1.57 -8.49 -7.43
C SER A 42 -0.82 -8.93 -8.69
N PRO A 43 -0.84 -10.23 -9.07
CA PRO A 43 -0.08 -10.71 -10.23
C PRO A 43 -0.42 -10.01 -11.55
N VAL A 44 -1.69 -9.62 -11.75
CA VAL A 44 -2.11 -8.84 -12.94
C VAL A 44 -1.47 -7.45 -12.93
N PHE A 45 -1.47 -6.81 -11.77
CA PHE A 45 -0.87 -5.49 -11.60
C PHE A 45 0.66 -5.53 -11.73
N HIS A 46 1.32 -6.62 -11.33
CA HIS A 46 2.77 -6.79 -11.55
C HIS A 46 3.11 -6.65 -13.03
N GLY A 47 2.37 -7.34 -13.92
CA GLY A 47 2.66 -7.30 -15.35
C GLY A 47 2.55 -5.90 -15.95
N LEU A 48 1.59 -5.10 -15.48
CA LEU A 48 1.43 -3.72 -15.94
C LEU A 48 2.57 -2.82 -15.44
N VAL A 49 2.91 -2.92 -14.16
CA VAL A 49 4.00 -2.13 -13.56
C VAL A 49 5.35 -2.54 -14.14
N GLU A 50 5.59 -3.84 -14.34
CA GLU A 50 6.80 -4.37 -14.97
C GLU A 50 6.94 -3.86 -16.42
N THR A 51 5.84 -3.80 -17.18
CA THR A 51 5.86 -3.25 -18.54
C THR A 51 6.23 -1.77 -18.55
N CYS A 52 5.70 -1.01 -17.59
CA CYS A 52 6.07 0.39 -17.39
C CYS A 52 7.55 0.55 -17.00
N LEU A 53 8.04 -0.25 -16.06
CA LEU A 53 9.44 -0.26 -15.62
C LEU A 53 10.39 -0.60 -16.78
N ARG A 54 10.07 -1.62 -17.57
CA ARG A 54 10.88 -2.04 -18.74
C ARG A 54 10.88 -1.01 -19.86
N SER A 55 9.81 -0.22 -19.98
CA SER A 55 9.75 0.89 -20.94
C SER A 55 10.70 2.03 -20.56
N LYS A 56 10.95 2.23 -19.25
CA LYS A 56 11.91 3.21 -18.73
C LYS A 56 13.35 2.70 -18.81
N ASP A 57 13.58 1.44 -18.46
CA ASP A 57 14.89 0.79 -18.57
C ASP A 57 14.79 -0.56 -19.29
N PRO A 58 15.18 -0.63 -20.58
CA PRO A 58 15.17 -1.87 -21.34
C PRO A 58 16.15 -2.95 -20.85
N ASN A 59 17.17 -2.58 -20.04
CA ASN A 59 18.18 -3.51 -19.51
C ASN A 59 17.91 -3.92 -18.06
N LEU A 60 16.70 -3.65 -17.56
CA LEU A 60 16.33 -3.92 -16.18
C LEU A 60 16.47 -5.41 -15.83
N ASP A 61 17.22 -5.69 -14.76
CA ASP A 61 17.43 -7.04 -14.26
C ASP A 61 16.20 -7.52 -13.47
N ILE A 62 15.45 -8.46 -14.05
CA ILE A 62 14.23 -9.05 -13.47
C ILE A 62 14.58 -10.04 -12.34
N SER A 63 15.85 -10.42 -12.20
CA SER A 63 16.31 -11.34 -11.15
C SER A 63 16.36 -10.69 -9.76
N ARG A 64 16.31 -9.35 -9.68
CA ARG A 64 16.42 -8.60 -8.43
C ARG A 64 15.10 -7.89 -8.08
N PRO A 65 14.78 -7.74 -6.79
CA PRO A 65 13.60 -6.99 -6.39
C PRO A 65 13.73 -5.53 -6.84
N PHE A 66 12.70 -5.03 -7.50
CA PHE A 66 12.64 -3.66 -7.97
C PHE A 66 12.67 -2.68 -6.79
N PRO A 67 13.38 -1.54 -6.90
CA PRO A 67 13.36 -0.52 -5.86
C PRO A 67 11.93 -0.04 -5.61
N TYR A 68 11.57 0.10 -4.33
CA TYR A 68 10.24 0.52 -3.90
C TYR A 68 9.77 1.82 -4.58
N ASP A 69 10.65 2.81 -4.69
CA ASP A 69 10.32 4.12 -5.27
C ASP A 69 9.97 4.02 -6.76
N ASP A 70 10.73 3.22 -7.52
CA ASP A 70 10.53 3.00 -8.95
C ASP A 70 9.21 2.26 -9.23
N VAL A 71 8.90 1.27 -8.39
CA VAL A 71 7.63 0.54 -8.42
C VAL A 71 6.47 1.48 -8.11
N CYS A 72 6.59 2.34 -7.09
CA CYS A 72 5.54 3.29 -6.74
C CYS A 72 5.27 4.27 -7.87
N GLN A 73 6.31 4.85 -8.44
CA GLN A 73 6.17 5.79 -9.55
C GLN A 73 5.51 5.12 -10.77
N SER A 74 5.98 3.93 -11.13
CA SER A 74 5.46 3.20 -12.30
C SER A 74 4.03 2.71 -12.08
N ALA A 75 3.69 2.31 -10.85
CA ALA A 75 2.33 1.98 -10.45
C ALA A 75 1.38 3.17 -10.55
N GLU A 76 1.81 4.36 -10.10
CA GLU A 76 1.03 5.58 -10.25
C GLU A 76 0.81 5.92 -11.72
N GLU A 77 1.86 5.87 -12.56
CA GLU A 77 1.74 6.14 -14.00
C GLU A 77 0.76 5.19 -14.69
N VAL A 78 0.87 3.88 -14.45
CA VAL A 78 -0.07 2.88 -14.98
C VAL A 78 -1.51 3.22 -14.61
N LEU A 79 -1.75 3.57 -13.34
CA LEU A 79 -3.09 3.85 -12.82
C LEU A 79 -3.61 5.25 -13.20
N HIS A 80 -2.72 6.21 -13.48
CA HIS A 80 -3.07 7.53 -14.00
C HIS A 80 -3.42 7.49 -15.51
N HIS A 81 -2.83 6.55 -16.26
CA HIS A 81 -3.07 6.41 -17.70
C HIS A 81 -4.41 5.75 -18.05
N ASP A 82 -5.03 4.99 -17.14
CA ASP A 82 -6.37 4.43 -17.31
C ASP A 82 -7.51 5.48 -17.17
N CYS A 83 -7.18 6.77 -17.05
CA CYS A 83 -8.14 7.86 -16.82
C CYS A 83 -8.32 8.80 -18.04
N PHE A 84 -8.32 8.28 -19.27
CA PHE A 84 -8.42 9.12 -20.49
C PHE A 84 -9.69 10.03 -20.55
N ASP A 85 -10.67 9.87 -19.64
CA ASP A 85 -11.88 10.72 -19.52
C ASP A 85 -12.07 11.43 -18.15
N ALA A 86 -11.11 11.40 -17.21
CA ALA A 86 -11.37 11.92 -15.85
C ALA A 86 -11.23 13.45 -15.69
N ASN A 87 -10.70 14.17 -16.68
CA ASN A 87 -10.42 15.61 -16.57
C ASN A 87 -11.16 16.52 -17.57
N ASP A 88 -12.03 15.99 -18.43
CA ASP A 88 -12.74 16.79 -19.46
C ASP A 88 -14.18 17.17 -19.10
N LEU A 89 -14.60 17.03 -17.83
CA LEU A 89 -15.96 17.36 -17.40
C LEU A 89 -16.20 18.84 -17.01
N ASP A 90 -15.28 19.75 -17.35
CA ASP A 90 -15.38 21.18 -17.00
C ASP A 90 -15.56 22.13 -18.19
N PHE A 91 -15.55 21.67 -19.46
CA PHE A 91 -15.45 22.62 -20.60
C PHE A 91 -16.45 22.55 -21.77
N LEU A 92 -17.51 21.75 -21.76
CA LEU A 92 -18.50 21.84 -22.86
C LEU A 92 -19.95 21.85 -22.37
N GLY A 93 -20.60 22.98 -22.65
CA GLY A 93 -22.01 23.26 -22.40
C GLY A 93 -22.99 22.44 -23.25
N PRO A 94 -24.30 22.76 -23.18
CA PRO A 94 -25.35 21.81 -23.50
C PRO A 94 -25.62 21.61 -25.00
N CYS A 95 -25.91 20.35 -25.33
CA CYS A 95 -26.72 19.85 -26.47
C CYS A 95 -26.05 19.95 -27.85
N VAL A 96 -26.23 19.02 -28.81
CA VAL A 96 -27.44 18.35 -29.30
C VAL A 96 -27.01 17.09 -30.09
N ALA A 97 -27.67 15.94 -29.89
CA ALA A 97 -27.50 14.73 -30.72
C ALA A 97 -28.13 14.92 -32.13
N PRO A 98 -27.62 14.27 -33.19
CA PRO A 98 -28.31 13.03 -33.63
C PRO A 98 -27.43 11.97 -34.35
N ALA A 99 -27.56 10.71 -33.90
CA ALA A 99 -28.03 9.48 -34.60
C ALA A 99 -27.47 9.07 -36.01
N PRO A 100 -27.72 7.81 -36.48
CA PRO A 100 -26.77 6.69 -36.60
C PRO A 100 -26.63 6.22 -38.08
N GLN A 101 -26.15 4.99 -38.35
CA GLN A 101 -26.27 4.13 -39.59
C GLN A 101 -24.87 3.71 -40.11
N ALA A 102 -24.55 2.47 -40.53
CA ALA A 102 -25.27 1.21 -40.71
C ALA A 102 -24.26 0.02 -40.73
N GLN A 103 -24.71 -1.17 -40.35
CA GLN A 103 -24.04 -2.48 -40.45
C GLN A 103 -24.01 -3.01 -41.93
N PRO A 104 -23.74 -4.29 -42.33
CA PRO A 104 -23.44 -5.54 -41.59
C PRO A 104 -22.51 -6.61 -42.28
N ASN A 105 -22.45 -7.82 -41.66
CA ASN A 105 -22.17 -9.17 -42.21
C ASN A 105 -20.71 -9.68 -42.07
N ALA A 106 -20.38 -10.93 -41.69
CA ALA A 106 -21.14 -12.17 -41.54
C ALA A 106 -20.42 -13.16 -40.59
N SER A 107 -21.22 -14.01 -39.92
CA SER A 107 -21.06 -15.47 -39.74
C SER A 107 -19.67 -16.10 -39.53
N HIS A 108 -19.47 -16.76 -38.39
CA HIS A 108 -19.25 -18.23 -38.34
C HIS A 108 -19.22 -18.73 -36.88
N CYS A 109 -20.01 -19.78 -36.59
CA CYS A 109 -20.01 -20.48 -35.31
C CYS A 109 -18.84 -21.48 -35.24
N SER A 110 -18.17 -21.56 -34.09
CA SER A 110 -17.36 -22.72 -33.70
C SER A 110 -17.30 -22.85 -32.18
N ASP A 111 -18.04 -23.87 -31.72
CA ASP A 111 -17.71 -24.89 -30.73
C ASP A 111 -16.69 -24.60 -29.59
N GLY A 112 -17.22 -24.52 -28.36
CA GLY A 112 -16.79 -25.36 -27.24
C GLY A 112 -15.36 -25.24 -26.70
N ARG A 113 -15.11 -24.23 -25.85
CA ARG A 113 -14.36 -24.40 -24.59
C ARG A 113 -14.66 -23.26 -23.62
N ASP A 114 -15.29 -23.62 -22.51
CA ASP A 114 -15.44 -22.80 -21.32
C ASP A 114 -14.06 -22.66 -20.67
N ASP A 115 -13.34 -21.60 -21.02
CA ASP A 115 -12.14 -21.16 -20.33
C ASP A 115 -12.58 -20.25 -19.18
N SER A 116 -13.19 -20.86 -18.17
CA SER A 116 -13.46 -20.24 -16.88
C SER A 116 -12.12 -19.93 -16.21
N VAL A 117 -11.57 -18.75 -16.52
CA VAL A 117 -10.44 -18.15 -15.83
C VAL A 117 -10.87 -17.89 -14.39
N HIS A 118 -10.73 -18.90 -13.53
CA HIS A 118 -10.81 -18.72 -12.09
C HIS A 118 -9.70 -17.74 -11.71
N PRO A 119 -10.03 -16.58 -11.10
CA PRO A 119 -9.01 -15.70 -10.53
C PRO A 119 -8.21 -16.55 -9.54
N LEU A 120 -6.91 -16.72 -9.78
CA LEU A 120 -6.02 -17.37 -8.84
C LEU A 120 -6.06 -16.57 -7.54
N LEU A 121 -6.87 -17.07 -6.60
CA LEU A 121 -7.00 -16.49 -5.28
C LEU A 121 -5.61 -16.47 -4.63
N PRO A 122 -5.25 -15.41 -3.89
CA PRO A 122 -4.02 -15.38 -3.12
C PRO A 122 -3.90 -16.66 -2.29
N SER A 123 -2.71 -17.27 -2.28
CA SER A 123 -2.44 -18.49 -1.51
C SER A 123 -3.00 -18.34 -0.09
N HIS A 124 -3.60 -19.42 0.43
CA HIS A 124 -4.13 -19.45 1.79
C HIS A 124 -3.09 -18.98 2.83
N GLU A 125 -1.81 -19.21 2.56
CA GLU A 125 -0.70 -18.73 3.37
C GLU A 125 -0.53 -17.21 3.32
N ALA A 126 -0.58 -16.59 2.13
CA ALA A 126 -0.53 -15.14 1.98
C ALA A 126 -1.71 -14.44 2.67
N ARG A 127 -2.91 -15.04 2.59
CA ARG A 127 -4.11 -14.54 3.29
C ARG A 127 -3.97 -14.60 4.81
N ARG A 128 -3.47 -15.72 5.35
CA ARG A 128 -3.23 -15.88 6.78
C ARG A 128 -2.15 -14.92 7.30
N ASN A 129 -1.08 -14.73 6.54
CA ASN A 129 -0.02 -13.81 6.91
C ASN A 129 -0.53 -12.35 6.91
N LEU A 130 -1.33 -11.95 5.92
CA LEU A 130 -1.97 -10.63 5.92
C LEU A 130 -2.92 -10.44 7.10
N GLU A 131 -3.73 -11.45 7.44
CA GLU A 131 -4.62 -11.40 8.60
C GLU A 131 -3.87 -11.34 9.94
N SER A 132 -2.72 -12.00 10.07
CA SER A 132 -1.85 -11.88 11.25
C SER A 132 -1.27 -10.47 11.36
N LEU A 133 -0.73 -9.95 10.25
CA LEU A 133 -0.11 -8.63 10.21
C LEU A 133 -1.11 -7.49 10.43
N VAL A 134 -2.35 -7.62 9.94
CA VAL A 134 -3.45 -6.67 10.21
C VAL A 134 -3.81 -6.66 11.70
N LYS A 135 -3.72 -7.81 12.39
CA LYS A 135 -3.94 -7.89 13.84
C LYS A 135 -2.76 -7.32 14.64
N GLU A 136 -1.54 -7.45 14.13
CA GLU A 136 -0.30 -6.98 14.76
C GLU A 136 -0.05 -5.48 14.58
N GLY A 137 -0.59 -4.85 13.53
CA GLY A 137 -0.46 -3.41 13.25
C GLY A 137 -0.92 -2.52 14.41
N PRO A 138 -2.16 -2.67 14.94
CA PRO A 138 -2.64 -1.88 16.06
C PRO A 138 -1.82 -2.06 17.34
N THR A 139 -1.27 -3.25 17.58
CA THR A 139 -0.40 -3.51 18.74
C THR A 139 0.97 -2.85 18.57
N ALA A 140 1.53 -2.87 17.37
CA ALA A 140 2.80 -2.20 17.07
C ALA A 140 2.67 -0.68 17.19
N HIS A 141 1.55 -0.11 16.71
CA HIS A 141 1.29 1.32 16.83
C HIS A 141 1.22 1.79 18.29
N LYS A 142 0.52 1.03 19.15
CA LYS A 142 0.47 1.32 20.59
C LYS A 142 1.85 1.27 21.24
N GLN A 143 2.69 0.30 20.85
CA GLN A 143 4.06 0.20 21.37
C GLN A 143 4.92 1.38 20.96
N ASP A 144 4.84 1.83 19.70
CA ASP A 144 5.60 2.98 19.20
C ASP A 144 5.18 4.30 19.86
N GLU A 145 3.88 4.46 20.12
CA GLU A 145 3.35 5.62 20.85
C GLU A 145 3.88 5.65 22.29
N VAL A 146 3.85 4.52 23.00
CA VAL A 146 4.40 4.39 24.36
C VAL A 146 5.91 4.66 24.37
N GLU A 147 6.67 4.10 23.43
CA GLU A 147 8.11 4.38 23.32
C GLU A 147 8.39 5.87 23.10
N THR A 148 7.58 6.54 22.29
CA THR A 148 7.72 7.97 22.01
C THR A 148 7.42 8.81 23.25
N LEU A 149 6.37 8.46 23.99
CA LEU A 149 6.06 9.10 25.27
C LEU A 149 7.19 8.90 26.29
N ILE A 150 7.73 7.68 26.39
CA ILE A 150 8.83 7.38 27.31
C ILE A 150 10.07 8.20 26.96
N LYS A 151 10.45 8.25 25.67
CA LYS A 151 11.59 9.07 25.21
C LYS A 151 11.37 10.54 25.52
N SER A 152 10.19 11.09 25.22
CA SER A 152 9.86 12.48 25.51
C SER A 152 10.00 12.78 27.01
N LEU A 153 9.37 11.97 27.86
CA LEU A 153 9.41 12.13 29.32
C LEU A 153 10.83 12.00 29.87
N SER A 154 11.66 11.11 29.32
CA SER A 154 13.06 10.93 29.77
C SER A 154 13.94 12.17 29.55
N HIS A 155 13.56 13.05 28.63
CA HIS A 155 14.26 14.30 28.33
C HIS A 155 13.58 15.54 28.96
N MET A 156 12.40 15.39 29.55
CA MET A 156 11.67 16.48 30.20
C MET A 156 12.01 16.57 31.69
N SER A 157 11.82 17.76 32.26
CA SER A 157 11.95 17.96 33.70
C SER A 157 10.68 17.49 34.42
N LEU A 158 10.83 16.95 35.63
CA LEU A 158 9.69 16.64 36.51
C LEU A 158 8.85 17.88 36.86
N ASN A 159 9.44 19.06 36.82
CA ASN A 159 8.76 20.33 37.10
C ASN A 159 8.03 20.90 35.88
N ASP A 160 8.13 20.24 34.73
CA ASP A 160 7.43 20.66 33.53
C ASP A 160 5.91 20.41 33.70
N PRO A 161 5.05 21.41 33.44
CA PRO A 161 3.61 21.29 33.64
C PRO A 161 2.97 20.14 32.83
N ASP A 162 3.55 19.81 31.68
CA ASP A 162 3.03 18.77 30.79
C ASP A 162 3.54 17.37 31.17
N TYR A 163 4.58 17.26 32.00
CA TYR A 163 5.17 15.97 32.41
C TYR A 163 4.13 15.06 33.06
N SER A 164 3.33 15.59 34.00
CA SER A 164 2.34 14.83 34.74
C SER A 164 1.26 14.22 33.85
N LEU A 165 0.80 14.96 32.84
CA LEU A 165 -0.20 14.53 31.88
C LEU A 165 0.34 13.43 30.97
N LEU A 166 1.55 13.63 30.43
CA LEU A 166 2.22 12.67 29.57
C LEU A 166 2.57 11.37 30.34
N TYR A 167 2.99 11.48 31.60
CA TYR A 167 3.26 10.36 32.49
C TYR A 167 2.00 9.52 32.73
N TYR A 168 0.87 10.17 33.04
CA TYR A 168 -0.42 9.49 33.18
C TYR A 168 -0.84 8.78 31.88
N HIS A 169 -0.63 9.44 30.72
CA HIS A 169 -0.95 8.85 29.43
C HIS A 169 -0.11 7.59 29.15
N ALA A 170 1.20 7.64 29.39
CA ALA A 170 2.10 6.51 29.21
C ALA A 170 1.68 5.29 30.04
N ILE A 171 1.37 5.48 31.33
CA ILE A 171 0.95 4.38 32.24
C ILE A 171 -0.41 3.82 31.86
N LYS A 172 -1.33 4.67 31.39
CA LYS A 172 -2.65 4.21 30.95
C LYS A 172 -2.56 3.33 29.70
N MET A 173 -1.59 3.60 28.84
CA MET A 173 -1.34 2.83 27.61
C MET A 173 -0.55 1.55 27.90
N ASP A 174 0.51 1.63 28.70
CA ASP A 174 1.28 0.49 29.18
C ASP A 174 1.66 0.67 30.66
N PRO A 175 1.05 -0.09 31.58
CA PRO A 175 1.38 -0.02 33.00
C PRO A 175 2.86 -0.27 33.31
N ASP A 176 3.57 -1.03 32.46
CA ASP A 176 4.99 -1.32 32.65
C ASP A 176 5.89 -0.09 32.38
N ALA A 177 5.38 0.96 31.73
CA ALA A 177 6.10 2.23 31.55
C ALA A 177 6.48 2.87 32.90
N ALA A 178 5.74 2.60 33.97
CA ALA A 178 6.06 3.07 35.32
C ALA A 178 7.40 2.52 35.87
N LYS A 179 7.91 1.41 35.31
CA LYS A 179 9.20 0.82 35.73
C LYS A 179 10.41 1.62 35.23
N VAL A 180 10.23 2.41 34.17
CA VAL A 180 11.32 3.14 33.50
C VAL A 180 11.18 4.66 33.62
N LEU A 181 9.99 5.16 33.96
CA LEU A 181 9.70 6.58 34.13
C LEU A 181 9.73 7.00 35.60
N CYS A 182 10.25 8.20 35.86
CA CYS A 182 10.18 8.80 37.19
C CYS A 182 8.75 9.32 37.44
N ALA A 183 8.17 8.97 38.59
CA ALA A 183 6.89 9.54 39.01
C ALA A 183 7.03 11.05 39.26
N PRO A 184 6.04 11.87 38.83
CA PRO A 184 5.97 13.29 39.17
C PRO A 184 5.81 13.52 40.68
#